data_AF-A0A381ZPD1-F1
#
_entry.id   AF-A0A381ZPD1-F1
#
_cell.length_a   1.000
_cell.length_b   1.000
_cell.length_c   1.000
_cell.angle_alpha   90.00
_cell.angle_beta   90.00
_cell.angle_gamma   90.00
#
_symmetry.space_group_name_H-M   'P 1'
#
loop_
_entity.id
_entity.type
_entity.pdbx_description
1 polymer ?
#
loop_
_entity_poly.entity_id
_entity_poly.type
_entity_poly.pdbx_seq_one_letter_code
_entity_poly.pdbx_strand_id
1 'polypeptide(L)'
;MVNYPQKYRPHAALAGLLFSAAIGQAHVGPHPSVHDTVAGIVDRFRKTLPQTELIAMDAAKAKSLLTKKELHILATEHISFRVNVPVKVIIIRDADMGDKPFWLKERSFTPMGFKITIQGNDADFWMKDFESGRIGLGVNSLTGGDTHYIVALMPLKKQPKLEVTELYPGQLRVGSLKDGLQPFVDRPEAMPKLPV
;
A
#
# COMPACT_ATOMS: atom_id res chain seq x y z
N MET A 1 -2.12 35.66 -16.95
CA MET A 1 -2.31 34.34 -16.32
C MET A 1 -1.30 34.24 -15.18
N VAL A 2 -1.76 34.36 -13.94
CA VAL A 2 -0.91 34.44 -12.75
C VAL A 2 -0.72 33.02 -12.21
N ASN A 3 0.53 32.59 -12.12
CA ASN A 3 0.96 31.32 -11.55
C ASN A 3 1.03 31.47 -10.02
N TYR A 4 0.32 30.64 -9.27
CA TYR A 4 0.44 30.54 -7.81
C TYR A 4 1.25 29.29 -7.44
N PRO A 5 2.48 29.42 -6.93
CA PRO A 5 3.19 28.29 -6.33
C PRO A 5 2.65 28.08 -4.90
N GLN A 6 1.89 27.01 -4.70
CA GLN A 6 1.33 26.65 -3.40
C GLN A 6 2.42 26.06 -2.50
N LYS A 7 3.09 26.94 -1.73
CA LYS A 7 4.01 26.57 -0.66
C LYS A 7 3.24 25.99 0.52
N TYR A 8 3.31 24.68 0.74
CA TYR A 8 2.86 24.07 2.00
C TYR A 8 3.85 24.41 3.12
N ARG A 9 3.36 25.10 4.16
CA ARG A 9 4.03 25.24 5.46
C ARG A 9 3.27 24.38 6.48
N PRO A 10 3.94 23.54 7.29
CA PRO A 10 3.27 22.68 8.25
C PRO A 10 3.16 23.40 9.59
N HIS A 11 1.96 23.69 10.08
CA HIS A 11 1.69 23.78 11.52
C HIS A 11 0.23 23.37 11.81
N ALA A 12 0.11 22.30 12.59
CA ALA A 12 -0.98 21.82 13.43
C ALA A 12 -2.41 22.37 13.24
N ALA A 13 -3.34 21.44 12.99
CA ALA A 13 -4.67 21.46 13.61
C ALA A 13 -5.20 20.02 13.76
N LEU A 14 -5.09 19.52 14.99
CA LEU A 14 -5.82 18.36 15.51
C LEU A 14 -7.24 18.81 15.84
N ALA A 15 -8.27 18.18 15.27
CA ALA A 15 -9.61 17.93 15.83
C ALA A 15 -10.70 17.97 14.74
N GLY A 16 -11.50 16.91 14.68
CA GLY A 16 -12.85 16.97 14.14
C GLY A 16 -13.20 15.93 13.10
N LEU A 17 -13.46 14.68 13.53
CA LEU A 17 -14.55 13.89 12.95
C LEU A 17 -15.00 12.82 13.95
N LEU A 18 -15.90 13.23 14.84
CA LEU A 18 -16.78 12.35 15.59
C LEU A 18 -18.13 12.30 14.85
N PHE A 19 -18.74 11.11 14.87
CA PHE A 19 -20.08 10.76 14.37
C PHE A 19 -20.29 10.65 12.86
N SER A 20 -19.99 9.46 12.35
CA SER A 20 -20.90 8.74 11.46
C SER A 20 -20.69 7.25 11.69
N ALA A 21 -21.35 6.70 12.71
CA ALA A 21 -21.51 5.27 12.88
C ALA A 21 -22.53 4.77 11.85
N ALA A 22 -22.09 4.57 10.61
CA ALA A 22 -22.73 3.60 9.74
C ALA A 22 -22.07 2.26 10.09
N ILE A 23 -22.80 1.39 10.80
CA ILE A 23 -22.44 -0.02 10.97
C ILE A 23 -22.69 -0.68 9.60
N GLY A 24 -21.86 -0.34 8.62
CA GLY A 24 -21.70 -1.15 7.44
C GLY A 24 -20.74 -2.25 7.82
N GLN A 25 -21.25 -3.47 8.01
CA GLN A 25 -20.40 -4.64 7.91
C GLN A 25 -19.82 -4.65 6.50
N ALA A 26 -18.62 -4.10 6.35
CA ALA A 26 -17.77 -4.33 5.19
C ALA A 26 -17.23 -5.76 5.31
N HIS A 27 -18.12 -6.75 5.24
CA HIS A 27 -17.75 -8.15 5.14
C HIS A 27 -17.17 -8.35 3.74
N VAL A 28 -15.84 -8.27 3.66
CA VAL A 28 -15.14 -8.47 2.41
C VAL A 28 -14.72 -9.93 2.29
N GLY A 29 -15.57 -10.77 1.69
CA GLY A 29 -15.25 -12.18 1.41
C GLY A 29 -14.77 -13.01 2.64
N PRO A 30 -14.17 -14.19 2.42
CA PRO A 30 -13.72 -15.08 3.51
C PRO A 30 -12.35 -14.71 4.11
N HIS A 31 -11.82 -13.51 3.84
CA HIS A 31 -10.45 -13.11 4.19
C HIS A 31 -10.43 -11.99 5.24
N PRO A 32 -9.40 -11.90 6.10
CA PRO A 32 -9.34 -10.88 7.14
C PRO A 32 -9.32 -9.45 6.55
N SER A 33 -10.17 -8.57 7.08
CA SER A 33 -10.22 -7.16 6.68
C SER A 33 -9.12 -6.35 7.37
N VAL A 34 -8.36 -5.58 6.60
CA VAL A 34 -7.41 -4.58 7.13
C VAL A 34 -8.13 -3.55 8.00
N HIS A 35 -9.31 -3.10 7.58
CA HIS A 35 -10.09 -2.10 8.33
C HIS A 35 -10.49 -2.62 9.72
N ASP A 36 -11.01 -3.85 9.78
CA ASP A 36 -11.42 -4.47 11.05
C ASP A 36 -10.20 -4.74 11.93
N THR A 37 -9.09 -5.13 11.32
CA THR A 37 -7.82 -5.35 12.02
C THR A 37 -7.30 -4.05 12.65
N VAL A 38 -7.29 -2.95 11.89
CA VAL A 38 -6.89 -1.63 12.39
C VAL A 38 -7.83 -1.16 13.51
N ALA A 39 -9.15 -1.31 13.33
CA ALA A 39 -10.13 -0.95 14.37
C ALA A 39 -9.90 -1.75 15.66
N GLY A 40 -9.65 -3.06 15.55
CA GLY A 40 -9.33 -3.93 16.67
C GLY A 40 -8.01 -3.57 17.38
N ILE A 41 -6.97 -3.21 16.62
CA ILE A 41 -5.70 -2.72 17.18
C ILE A 41 -5.93 -1.45 17.99
N VAL A 42 -6.65 -0.47 17.42
CA VAL A 42 -6.93 0.82 18.07
C VAL A 42 -7.73 0.63 19.36
N ASP A 43 -8.79 -0.20 19.32
CA ASP A 43 -9.58 -0.52 20.51
C ASP A 43 -8.74 -1.22 21.59
N ARG A 44 -7.92 -2.20 21.21
CA ARG A 44 -7.01 -2.90 22.12
C ARG A 44 -6.02 -1.93 22.77
N PHE A 45 -5.34 -1.10 21.96
CA PHE A 45 -4.39 -0.11 22.46
C PHE A 45 -5.03 0.86 23.44
N ARG A 46 -6.24 1.36 23.16
CA ARG A 46 -7.00 2.24 24.07
C ARG A 46 -7.35 1.60 25.41
N LYS A 47 -7.56 0.27 25.44
CA LYS A 47 -7.89 -0.48 26.66
C LYS A 47 -6.67 -0.86 27.49
N THR A 48 -5.52 -1.06 26.84
CA THR A 48 -4.32 -1.63 27.50
C THR A 48 -3.22 -0.63 27.76
N LEU A 49 -3.21 0.54 27.11
CA LEU A 49 -2.14 1.53 27.23
C LEU A 49 -2.63 2.83 27.88
N PRO A 50 -1.79 3.50 28.69
CA PRO A 50 -2.08 4.85 29.18
C PRO A 50 -2.28 5.84 28.03
N GLN A 51 -3.15 6.83 28.22
CA GLN A 51 -3.42 7.86 27.21
C GLN A 51 -2.16 8.63 26.79
N THR A 52 -1.24 8.88 27.72
CA THR A 52 0.04 9.55 27.44
C THR A 52 0.93 8.74 26.52
N GLU A 53 0.94 7.41 26.65
CA GLU A 53 1.67 6.50 25.76
C GLU A 53 1.04 6.47 24.37
N LEU A 54 -0.31 6.49 24.28
CA LEU A 54 -1.02 6.54 23.01
C LEU A 54 -0.71 7.81 22.21
N ILE A 55 -0.64 8.96 22.88
CA ILE A 55 -0.35 10.26 22.23
C ILE A 55 1.10 10.34 21.75
N ALA A 56 2.03 9.76 22.50
CA ALA A 56 3.45 9.76 22.18
C ALA A 56 3.88 8.64 21.22
N MET A 57 2.96 7.77 20.79
CA MET A 57 3.27 6.56 20.04
C MET A 57 3.72 6.87 18.61
N ASP A 58 4.88 6.36 18.24
CA ASP A 58 5.39 6.37 16.87
C ASP A 58 5.13 5.04 16.15
N ALA A 59 5.49 4.98 14.86
CA ALA A 59 5.32 3.78 14.03
C ALA A 59 6.08 2.56 14.55
N ALA A 60 7.28 2.76 15.10
CA ALA A 60 8.15 1.67 15.56
C ALA A 60 7.59 1.03 16.83
N LYS A 61 7.18 1.86 17.79
CA LYS A 61 6.50 1.44 19.01
C LYS A 61 5.17 0.78 18.68
N ALA A 62 4.34 1.39 17.81
CA ALA A 62 3.08 0.78 17.37
C ALA A 62 3.30 -0.62 16.80
N LYS A 63 4.26 -0.77 15.87
CA LYS A 63 4.63 -2.06 15.28
C LYS A 63 5.05 -3.10 16.32
N SER A 64 5.85 -2.70 17.33
CA SER A 64 6.32 -3.60 18.39
C SER A 64 5.20 -4.17 19.26
N LEU A 65 4.06 -3.50 19.33
CA LEU A 65 2.88 -3.90 20.11
C LEU A 65 1.86 -4.71 19.29
N LEU A 66 2.06 -4.82 17.98
CA LEU A 66 1.24 -5.66 17.11
C LEU A 66 1.52 -7.13 17.38
N THR A 67 0.45 -7.91 17.44
CA THR A 67 0.53 -9.36 17.44
C THR A 67 1.02 -9.86 16.08
N LYS A 68 1.57 -11.08 16.06
CA LYS A 68 1.98 -11.74 14.80
C LYS A 68 0.83 -11.84 13.79
N LYS A 69 -0.40 -12.08 14.27
CA LYS A 69 -1.59 -12.18 13.42
C LYS A 69 -1.96 -10.84 12.79
N GLU A 70 -2.01 -9.76 13.58
CA GLU A 70 -2.29 -8.42 13.07
C GLU A 70 -1.21 -7.98 12.08
N LEU A 71 0.07 -8.17 12.42
CA LEU A 71 1.17 -7.83 11.54
C LEU A 71 1.10 -8.59 10.21
N HIS A 72 0.74 -9.88 10.25
CA HIS A 72 0.52 -10.68 9.05
C HIS A 72 -0.60 -10.12 8.17
N ILE A 73 -1.77 -9.82 8.76
CA ILE A 73 -2.91 -9.25 8.01
C ILE A 73 -2.53 -7.91 7.37
N LEU A 74 -1.89 -7.02 8.13
CA LEU A 74 -1.42 -5.73 7.62
C LEU A 74 -0.35 -5.89 6.52
N ALA A 75 0.37 -7.01 6.48
CA ALA A 75 1.39 -7.30 5.47
C ALA A 75 0.84 -7.99 4.21
N THR A 76 -0.41 -8.49 4.20
CA THR A 76 -0.92 -9.34 3.10
C THR A 76 -2.32 -9.00 2.59
N GLU A 77 -3.18 -8.35 3.36
CA GLU A 77 -4.61 -8.22 3.00
C GLU A 77 -5.04 -6.82 2.53
N HIS A 78 -4.09 -5.91 2.23
CA HIS A 78 -4.45 -4.58 1.73
C HIS A 78 -4.82 -4.60 0.25
N ILE A 79 -4.01 -5.28 -0.56
CA ILE A 79 -4.26 -5.55 -1.98
C ILE A 79 -4.15 -7.05 -2.18
N SER A 80 -5.13 -7.67 -2.81
CA SER A 80 -5.02 -9.07 -3.21
C SER A 80 -5.58 -9.33 -4.60
N PHE A 81 -5.03 -10.33 -5.27
CA PHE A 81 -5.44 -10.75 -6.60
C PHE A 81 -4.94 -12.17 -6.87
N ARG A 82 -5.47 -12.82 -7.90
CA ARG A 82 -5.01 -14.13 -8.37
C ARG A 82 -4.35 -13.99 -9.74
N VAL A 83 -3.23 -14.67 -9.91
CA VAL A 83 -2.53 -14.83 -11.20
C VAL A 83 -2.54 -16.29 -11.64
N ASN A 84 -2.68 -16.53 -12.95
CA ASN A 84 -2.70 -17.88 -13.53
C ASN A 84 -1.30 -18.46 -13.81
N VAL A 85 -0.26 -17.62 -13.85
CA VAL A 85 1.14 -18.01 -14.12
C VAL A 85 2.08 -17.43 -13.07
N PRO A 86 3.28 -17.98 -12.89
CA PRO A 86 4.32 -17.35 -12.07
C PRO A 86 4.66 -15.95 -12.59
N VAL A 87 4.77 -14.99 -11.67
CA VAL A 87 5.01 -13.58 -11.97
C VAL A 87 6.11 -13.00 -11.08
N LYS A 88 6.86 -12.06 -11.63
CA LYS A 88 7.59 -11.07 -10.84
C LYS A 88 6.63 -9.95 -10.48
N VAL A 89 6.43 -9.74 -9.19
CA VAL A 89 5.70 -8.58 -8.65
C VAL A 89 6.71 -7.47 -8.40
N ILE A 90 6.44 -6.30 -8.94
CA ILE A 90 7.26 -5.09 -8.77
C ILE A 90 6.41 -4.05 -8.05
N ILE A 91 6.89 -3.61 -6.89
CA ILE A 91 6.32 -2.52 -6.12
C ILE A 91 7.09 -1.25 -6.48
N ILE A 92 6.35 -0.25 -6.95
CA ILE A 92 6.86 1.08 -7.27
C ILE A 92 6.31 2.01 -6.20
N ARG A 93 7.19 2.69 -5.48
CA ARG A 93 6.79 3.61 -4.40
C ARG A 93 7.63 4.86 -4.44
N ASP A 94 7.16 5.88 -3.74
CA ASP A 94 7.95 7.08 -3.48
C ASP A 94 9.20 6.71 -2.66
N ALA A 95 10.37 7.11 -3.16
CA ALA A 95 11.67 6.81 -2.56
C ALA A 95 11.85 7.49 -1.20
N ASP A 96 11.14 8.59 -0.93
CA ASP A 96 11.19 9.31 0.35
C ASP A 96 10.38 8.58 1.44
N MET A 97 9.67 7.50 1.10
CA MET A 97 8.99 6.64 2.08
C MET A 97 9.97 5.86 2.98
N GLY A 98 11.28 5.90 2.71
CA GLY A 98 12.31 5.29 3.56
C GLY A 98 12.14 3.78 3.67
N ASP A 99 11.98 3.24 4.89
CA ASP A 99 11.77 1.81 5.15
C ASP A 99 10.31 1.34 5.00
N LYS A 100 9.38 2.24 4.63
CA LYS A 100 7.98 1.88 4.38
C LYS A 100 7.78 1.39 2.92
N PRO A 101 6.88 0.44 2.66
CA PRO A 101 6.13 -0.33 3.64
C PRO A 101 7.00 -1.33 4.42
N PHE A 102 6.67 -1.52 5.70
CA PHE A 102 7.46 -2.38 6.61
C PHE A 102 7.62 -3.82 6.12
N TRP A 103 6.64 -4.30 5.34
CA TRP A 103 6.54 -5.70 4.91
C TRP A 103 7.43 -6.02 3.72
N LEU A 104 8.01 -5.04 3.01
CA LEU A 104 8.86 -5.32 1.84
C LEU A 104 10.06 -6.18 2.21
N LYS A 105 10.91 -5.68 3.12
CA LYS A 105 12.10 -6.40 3.59
C LYS A 105 11.73 -7.70 4.29
N GLU A 106 10.71 -7.67 5.15
CA GLU A 106 10.26 -8.86 5.91
C GLU A 106 9.73 -9.98 5.01
N ARG A 107 9.12 -9.62 3.87
CA ARG A 107 8.61 -10.58 2.90
C ARG A 107 9.57 -10.83 1.74
N SER A 108 10.84 -10.47 1.91
CA SER A 108 11.94 -10.77 0.97
C SER A 108 11.77 -10.11 -0.41
N PHE A 109 11.15 -8.93 -0.46
CA PHE A 109 11.28 -8.08 -1.65
C PHE A 109 12.69 -7.49 -1.68
N THR A 110 13.30 -7.48 -2.85
CA THR A 110 14.65 -6.95 -3.06
C THR A 110 14.58 -5.64 -3.83
N PRO A 111 15.33 -4.59 -3.42
CA PRO A 111 15.39 -3.35 -4.17
C PRO A 111 16.10 -3.57 -5.52
N MET A 112 15.67 -2.85 -6.56
CA MET A 112 16.31 -2.91 -7.89
C MET A 112 17.61 -2.10 -7.98
N GLY A 113 17.86 -1.22 -7.01
CA GLY A 113 19.09 -0.42 -6.94
C GLY A 113 19.11 0.81 -7.87
N PHE A 114 17.98 1.18 -8.48
CA PHE A 114 17.84 2.43 -9.23
C PHE A 114 16.56 3.17 -8.84
N LYS A 115 16.51 4.46 -9.20
CA LYS A 115 15.36 5.34 -9.06
C LYS A 115 14.98 5.93 -10.42
N ILE A 116 13.71 6.24 -10.61
CA ILE A 116 13.25 7.08 -11.73
C ILE A 116 12.40 8.21 -11.18
N THR A 117 12.37 9.34 -11.89
CA THR A 117 11.47 10.43 -11.52
C THR A 117 10.10 10.21 -12.12
N ILE A 118 9.08 10.10 -11.27
CA ILE A 118 7.66 10.05 -11.64
C ILE A 118 7.02 11.36 -11.17
N GLN A 119 6.71 12.24 -12.13
CA GLN A 119 6.04 13.52 -11.88
C GLN A 119 6.70 14.42 -10.83
N GLY A 120 8.03 14.45 -10.82
CA GLY A 120 8.81 15.30 -9.91
C GLY A 120 9.19 14.63 -8.58
N ASN A 121 8.71 13.43 -8.30
CA ASN A 121 9.13 12.63 -7.16
C ASN A 121 10.00 11.46 -7.62
N ASP A 122 11.02 11.14 -6.84
CA ASP A 122 11.82 9.95 -7.08
C ASP A 122 11.03 8.72 -6.64
N ALA A 123 10.96 7.72 -7.52
CA ALA A 123 10.37 6.43 -7.24
C ALA A 123 11.46 5.35 -7.20
N ASP A 124 11.41 4.48 -6.20
CA ASP A 124 12.22 3.28 -6.12
C ASP A 124 11.39 2.02 -6.40
N PHE A 125 12.09 0.92 -6.67
CA PHE A 125 11.49 -0.33 -7.13
C PHE A 125 11.93 -1.50 -6.27
N TRP A 126 10.97 -2.32 -5.90
CA TRP A 126 11.16 -3.50 -5.09
C TRP A 126 10.51 -4.70 -5.77
N MET A 127 11.22 -5.81 -5.91
CA MET A 127 10.72 -6.97 -6.65
C MET A 127 10.71 -8.26 -5.84
N LYS A 128 9.79 -9.16 -6.17
CA LYS A 128 9.77 -10.53 -5.69
C LYS A 128 9.04 -11.44 -6.69
N ASP A 129 9.53 -12.65 -6.84
CA ASP A 129 8.87 -13.68 -7.64
C ASP A 129 7.79 -14.41 -6.81
N PHE A 130 6.68 -14.68 -7.47
CA PHE A 130 5.54 -15.42 -6.93
C PHE A 130 5.14 -16.52 -7.92
N GLU A 131 4.81 -17.68 -7.37
CA GLU A 131 4.16 -18.74 -8.12
C GLU A 131 2.73 -18.34 -8.53
N SER A 132 2.11 -19.12 -9.41
CA SER A 132 0.69 -18.92 -9.74
C SER A 132 -0.19 -19.11 -8.50
N GLY A 133 -1.29 -18.36 -8.44
CA GLY A 133 -2.22 -18.38 -7.32
C GLY A 133 -2.52 -17.01 -6.74
N ARG A 134 -2.96 -17.00 -5.47
CA ARG A 134 -3.34 -15.77 -4.76
C ARG A 134 -2.08 -15.05 -4.26
N ILE A 135 -2.00 -13.76 -4.59
CA ILE A 135 -0.97 -12.84 -4.11
C ILE A 135 -1.66 -11.81 -3.24
N GLY A 136 -1.13 -11.62 -2.03
CA GLY A 136 -1.55 -10.59 -1.09
C GLY A 136 -0.41 -9.64 -0.76
N LEU A 137 -0.69 -8.35 -0.71
CA LEU A 137 0.23 -7.24 -0.46
C LEU A 137 -0.29 -6.38 0.70
N GLY A 138 0.64 -5.79 1.46
CA GLY A 138 0.31 -5.10 2.70
C GLY A 138 -0.02 -3.63 2.54
N VAL A 139 -0.36 -3.00 3.66
CA VAL A 139 -0.66 -1.57 3.75
C VAL A 139 0.54 -0.71 3.38
N ASN A 140 0.29 0.52 2.92
CA ASN A 140 1.34 1.47 2.56
C ASN A 140 2.19 1.86 3.78
N SER A 141 1.55 2.05 4.93
CA SER A 141 2.20 2.37 6.20
C SER A 141 1.34 2.03 7.41
N LEU A 142 1.96 2.03 8.60
CA LEU A 142 1.28 1.82 9.87
C LEU A 142 0.72 3.12 10.49
N THR A 143 1.12 4.28 9.98
CA THR A 143 0.72 5.60 10.52
C THR A 143 -0.30 6.33 9.66
N GLY A 144 -0.61 5.81 8.47
CA GLY A 144 -1.46 6.49 7.49
C GLY A 144 -0.77 7.66 6.79
N GLY A 145 -1.46 8.26 5.81
CA GLY A 145 -1.02 9.50 5.14
C GLY A 145 0.06 9.36 4.06
N ASP A 146 0.57 8.16 3.82
CA ASP A 146 1.60 7.92 2.81
C ASP A 146 1.03 7.70 1.41
N THR A 147 1.83 8.01 0.39
CA THR A 147 1.53 7.75 -1.01
C THR A 147 1.29 6.27 -1.25
N HIS A 148 0.25 5.97 -2.04
CA HIS A 148 -0.05 4.60 -2.46
C HIS A 148 1.06 4.07 -3.37
N TYR A 149 1.51 2.83 -3.12
CA TYR A 149 2.41 2.17 -4.06
C TYR A 149 1.65 1.69 -5.30
N ILE A 150 2.37 1.54 -6.40
CA ILE A 150 1.88 0.95 -7.65
C ILE A 150 2.40 -0.48 -7.73
N VAL A 151 1.55 -1.38 -8.25
CA VAL A 151 1.89 -2.78 -8.48
C VAL A 151 2.02 -3.03 -9.98
N ALA A 152 3.21 -3.44 -10.42
CA ALA A 152 3.45 -3.94 -11.76
C ALA A 152 3.67 -5.46 -11.71
N LEU A 153 3.16 -6.16 -12.72
CA LEU A 153 3.28 -7.61 -12.85
C LEU A 153 3.98 -7.95 -14.16
N MET A 154 5.02 -8.77 -14.06
CA MET A 154 5.75 -9.29 -15.21
C MET A 154 5.69 -10.82 -15.18
N PRO A 155 5.03 -11.49 -16.13
CA PRO A 155 5.01 -12.95 -16.15
C PRO A 155 6.42 -13.49 -16.41
N LEU A 156 6.82 -14.54 -15.67
CA LEU A 156 8.15 -15.15 -15.82
C LEU A 156 8.29 -15.96 -17.11
N LYS A 157 7.16 -16.27 -17.76
CA LYS A 157 7.09 -16.95 -19.06
C LYS A 157 6.13 -16.19 -19.97
N LYS A 158 6.41 -16.16 -21.28
CA LYS A 158 5.55 -15.48 -22.27
C LYS A 158 4.21 -16.18 -22.50
N GLN A 159 4.15 -17.49 -22.25
CA GLN A 159 2.94 -18.29 -22.42
C GLN A 159 2.73 -19.22 -21.21
N PRO A 160 1.47 -19.47 -20.80
CA PRO A 160 0.25 -18.82 -21.31
C PRO A 160 0.19 -17.32 -20.94
N LYS A 161 -0.75 -16.58 -21.55
CA LYS A 161 -0.91 -15.15 -21.26
C LYS A 161 -1.27 -14.96 -19.79
N LEU A 162 -0.68 -13.94 -19.15
CA LEU A 162 -1.04 -13.54 -17.79
C LEU A 162 -2.50 -13.10 -17.72
N GLU A 163 -3.24 -13.72 -16.82
CA GLU A 163 -4.57 -13.33 -16.38
C GLU A 163 -4.52 -12.93 -14.91
N VAL A 164 -5.19 -11.83 -14.59
CA VAL A 164 -5.29 -11.29 -13.22
C VAL A 164 -6.76 -11.22 -12.86
N THR A 165 -7.14 -11.92 -11.80
CA THR A 165 -8.54 -12.08 -11.37
C THR A 165 -8.64 -11.84 -9.86
N GLU A 166 -9.87 -11.89 -9.31
CA GLU A 166 -10.11 -11.76 -7.86
C GLU A 166 -9.50 -10.49 -7.24
N LEU A 167 -9.54 -9.36 -7.98
CA LEU A 167 -9.00 -8.08 -7.52
C LEU A 167 -9.71 -7.59 -6.25
N TYR A 168 -8.92 -7.24 -5.24
CA TYR A 168 -9.38 -6.64 -4.00
C TYR A 168 -8.41 -5.53 -3.56
N PRO A 169 -8.90 -4.33 -3.18
CA PRO A 169 -10.30 -3.88 -3.20
C PRO A 169 -10.90 -3.81 -4.61
N GLY A 170 -12.23 -3.92 -4.71
CA GLY A 170 -12.93 -4.04 -6.02
C GLY A 170 -12.79 -2.82 -6.95
N GLN A 171 -12.18 -1.74 -6.48
CA GLN A 171 -11.86 -0.54 -7.26
C GLN A 171 -10.58 -0.68 -8.07
N LEU A 172 -9.74 -1.68 -7.76
CA LEU A 172 -8.50 -1.92 -8.50
C LEU A 172 -8.79 -2.24 -9.97
N ARG A 173 -7.87 -1.82 -10.83
CA ARG A 173 -7.93 -2.06 -12.27
C ARG A 173 -6.60 -2.63 -12.73
N VAL A 174 -6.65 -3.47 -13.75
CA VAL A 174 -5.47 -3.99 -14.43
C VAL A 174 -5.31 -3.24 -15.73
N GLY A 175 -4.18 -2.55 -15.88
CA GLY A 175 -3.79 -1.86 -17.11
C GLY A 175 -2.54 -2.50 -17.72
N SER A 176 -2.40 -2.38 -19.03
CA SER A 176 -1.10 -2.64 -19.67
C SER A 176 -0.16 -1.48 -19.35
N LEU A 177 1.02 -1.78 -18.83
CA LEU A 177 2.05 -0.80 -18.54
C LEU A 177 2.58 -0.22 -19.86
N LYS A 178 2.07 0.96 -20.21
CA LYS A 178 2.43 1.73 -21.41
C LYS A 178 2.50 3.20 -21.06
N ASP A 179 3.21 3.97 -21.88
CA ASP A 179 3.31 5.41 -21.76
C ASP A 179 1.91 6.03 -21.61
N GLY A 180 1.74 6.90 -20.61
CA GLY A 180 0.47 7.57 -20.35
C GLY A 180 -0.53 6.79 -19.50
N LEU A 181 -0.20 5.59 -19.00
CA LEU A 181 -1.06 4.85 -18.07
C LEU A 181 -1.27 5.64 -16.77
N GLN A 182 -2.52 5.82 -16.35
CA GLN A 182 -2.86 6.34 -15.02
C GLN A 182 -2.94 5.19 -14.01
N PRO A 183 -2.01 5.10 -13.03
CA PRO A 183 -1.97 3.98 -12.11
C PRO A 183 -2.95 4.14 -10.94
N PHE A 184 -3.41 5.37 -10.67
CA PHE A 184 -4.37 5.68 -9.62
C PHE A 184 -5.76 5.90 -10.23
N VAL A 185 -6.80 5.49 -9.50
CA VAL A 185 -8.20 5.58 -9.96
C VAL A 185 -8.84 6.94 -9.69
N ASP A 186 -8.26 7.69 -8.77
CA ASP A 186 -8.77 8.93 -8.17
C ASP A 186 -7.87 10.13 -8.46
N ARG A 187 -6.77 9.93 -9.18
CA ARG A 187 -5.79 10.97 -9.46
C ARG A 187 -5.31 10.93 -10.92
N PRO A 188 -4.98 12.09 -11.53
CA PRO A 188 -4.72 12.17 -12.96
C PRO A 188 -3.29 11.80 -13.37
N GLU A 189 -2.42 11.42 -12.44
CA GLU A 189 -1.01 11.20 -12.72
C GLU A 189 -0.82 10.06 -13.72
N ALA A 190 -0.02 10.29 -14.75
CA ALA A 190 0.36 9.32 -15.76
C ALA A 190 1.80 8.83 -15.53
N MET A 191 2.01 7.54 -15.77
CA MET A 191 3.32 6.91 -15.77
C MET A 191 4.19 7.50 -16.88
N PRO A 192 5.44 7.88 -16.56
CA PRO A 192 6.41 8.28 -17.58
C PRO A 192 6.77 7.08 -18.46
N LYS A 193 7.44 7.37 -19.58
CA LYS A 193 8.10 6.32 -20.36
C LYS A 193 9.12 5.62 -19.47
N LEU A 194 8.90 4.33 -19.23
CA LEU A 194 9.82 3.52 -18.44
C LEU A 194 11.07 3.22 -19.28
N PRO A 195 12.27 3.17 -18.66
CA PRO A 195 13.45 2.67 -19.34
C PRO A 195 13.17 1.22 -19.75
N VAL A 196 13.17 0.98 -21.07
CA VAL A 196 12.94 -0.32 -21.71
C VAL A 196 14.25 -1.06 -21.84
#